data_AF-A0A485A8P6-F1
#
_entry.id   AF-A0A485A8P6-F1
#
_cell.length_a   1.000
_cell.length_b   1.000
_cell.length_c   1.000
_cell.angle_alpha   90.00
_cell.angle_beta   90.00
_cell.angle_gamma   90.00
#
_symmetry.space_group_name_H-M   'P 1'
#
loop_
_entity.id
_entity.type
_entity.pdbx_description
1 polymer ?
#
loop_
_entity_poly.entity_id
_entity_poly.type
_entity_poly.pdbx_seq_one_letter_code
_entity_poly.pdbx_strand_id
1 'polypeptide(L)'
;MAMRLMGEQFVTGETIAEALANARKLEEKGFRYSYDMLGEAALTAADAQAYMVSYQQAIHAIGKASNGRGIYEGPGISIKLSALHPRYSRAQYGSGDG
;
A
#
# COMPACT_ATOMS: atom_id res chain seq x y z
N MET A 1 -5.95 21.47 13.61
CA MET A 1 -6.63 20.21 14.01
C MET A 1 -6.96 19.27 12.84
N ALA A 2 -7.03 19.74 11.58
CA ALA A 2 -7.32 18.89 10.42
C ALA A 2 -6.27 17.79 10.14
N MET A 3 -4.97 18.08 10.22
CA MET A 3 -3.92 17.07 9.96
C MET A 3 -3.88 15.93 10.98
N ARG A 4 -4.19 16.24 12.26
CA ARG A 4 -4.16 15.24 13.35
C ARG A 4 -5.36 14.29 13.29
N LEU A 5 -6.51 14.77 12.78
CA LEU A 5 -7.70 13.94 12.54
C LEU A 5 -7.57 13.09 11.26
N MET A 6 -6.84 13.55 10.23
CA MET A 6 -6.54 12.71 9.07
C MET A 6 -5.51 11.61 9.39
N GLY A 7 -4.53 11.86 10.26
CA GLY A 7 -3.45 10.91 10.58
C GLY A 7 -3.86 9.71 11.45
N GLU A 8 -4.92 9.81 12.26
CA GLU A 8 -5.34 8.67 13.11
C GLU A 8 -6.49 7.85 12.50
N GLN A 9 -7.26 8.41 11.54
CA GLN A 9 -8.39 7.72 10.90
C GLN A 9 -8.19 7.38 9.41
N PHE A 10 -7.27 8.04 8.68
CA PHE A 10 -7.11 7.85 7.23
C PHE A 10 -5.67 7.60 6.78
N VAL A 11 -4.66 8.09 7.51
CA VAL A 11 -3.24 7.94 7.15
C VAL A 11 -2.40 7.57 8.37
N THR A 12 -2.20 6.28 8.61
CA THR A 12 -1.53 5.76 9.81
C THR A 12 -0.06 6.23 9.95
N GLY A 13 0.58 6.77 8.90
CA GLY A 13 1.92 7.37 8.90
C GLY A 13 2.32 7.89 7.50
N GLU A 14 3.34 8.75 7.38
CA GLU A 14 3.84 9.25 6.08
C GLU A 14 4.60 8.15 5.32
N THR A 15 5.25 7.26 6.08
CA THR A 15 5.94 6.07 5.56
C THR A 15 5.31 4.79 6.08
N ILE A 16 5.55 3.66 5.38
CA ILE A 16 5.09 2.34 5.86
C ILE A 16 5.69 2.00 7.23
N ALA A 17 6.91 2.46 7.53
CA ALA A 17 7.56 2.22 8.82
C ALA A 17 6.82 2.93 9.96
N GLU A 18 6.42 4.18 9.75
CA GLU A 18 5.61 4.94 10.70
C GLU A 18 4.22 4.36 10.87
N ALA A 19 3.57 3.99 9.75
CA ALA A 19 2.26 3.36 9.77
C ALA A 19 2.26 2.06 10.60
N LEU A 20 3.27 1.21 10.40
CA LEU A 20 3.47 -0.01 11.19
C LEU A 20 3.74 0.29 12.67
N ALA A 21 4.50 1.34 12.99
CA ALA A 21 4.78 1.72 14.37
C ALA A 21 3.51 2.20 15.10
N ASN A 22 2.69 3.01 14.43
CA ASN A 22 1.45 3.57 14.97
C ASN A 22 0.35 2.50 15.14
N ALA A 23 0.31 1.49 14.26
CA ALA A 23 -0.66 0.40 14.33
C ALA A 23 -0.49 -0.53 15.55
N ARG A 24 0.72 -0.65 16.12
CA ARG A 24 1.04 -1.63 17.19
C ARG A 24 0.07 -1.59 18.37
N LYS A 25 -0.26 -0.38 18.86
CA LYS A 25 -1.16 -0.20 20.02
C LYS A 25 -2.58 -0.71 19.79
N LEU A 26 -3.03 -0.74 18.53
CA LEU A 26 -4.35 -1.22 18.15
C LEU A 26 -4.30 -2.69 17.74
N GLU A 27 -3.18 -3.17 17.16
CA GLU A 27 -2.94 -4.61 16.98
C GLU A 27 -2.97 -5.38 18.31
N GLU A 28 -2.39 -4.83 19.38
CA GLU A 28 -2.46 -5.39 20.74
C GLU A 28 -3.91 -5.52 21.28
N LYS A 29 -4.85 -4.74 20.72
CA LYS A 29 -6.29 -4.80 21.05
C LYS A 29 -7.07 -5.71 20.10
N GLY A 30 -6.41 -6.40 19.18
CA GLY A 30 -7.01 -7.34 18.23
C GLY A 30 -7.43 -6.73 16.88
N PHE A 31 -7.07 -5.48 16.60
CA PHE A 31 -7.27 -4.89 15.27
C PHE A 31 -6.28 -5.47 14.26
N ARG A 32 -6.71 -5.53 13.00
CA ARG A 32 -5.91 -6.02 11.86
C ARG A 32 -5.92 -4.95 10.78
N TYR A 33 -4.81 -4.81 10.08
CA TYR A 33 -4.60 -3.72 9.13
C TYR A 33 -4.33 -4.24 7.73
N SER A 34 -4.85 -3.53 6.73
CA SER A 34 -4.35 -3.56 5.36
C SER A 34 -3.88 -2.17 4.99
N TYR A 35 -2.63 -2.04 4.55
CA TYR A 35 -2.04 -0.75 4.21
C TYR A 35 -2.33 -0.38 2.75
N ASP A 36 -2.83 0.83 2.50
CA ASP A 36 -2.95 1.42 1.17
C ASP A 36 -1.84 2.47 1.00
N MET A 37 -0.97 2.28 0.02
CA MET A 37 0.20 3.16 -0.21
C MET A 37 -0.15 4.43 -0.99
N LEU A 38 -1.44 4.71 -1.24
CA LEU A 38 -1.97 5.93 -1.88
C LEU A 38 -1.40 6.28 -3.26
N GLY A 39 -0.73 5.34 -3.94
CA GLY A 39 -0.38 5.52 -5.35
C GLY A 39 -1.65 5.48 -6.21
N GLU A 40 -2.00 6.62 -6.81
CA GLU A 40 -3.17 6.72 -7.68
C GLU A 40 -2.75 7.08 -9.11
N ALA A 41 -3.27 6.27 -10.05
CA ALA A 41 -3.14 6.37 -11.50
C ALA A 41 -1.74 6.81 -12.00
N ALA A 42 -0.90 5.83 -12.35
CA ALA A 42 0.30 6.13 -13.10
C ALA A 42 -0.08 6.87 -14.40
N LEU A 43 0.59 7.98 -14.70
CA LEU A 43 0.41 8.69 -15.98
C LEU A 43 1.55 8.37 -16.94
N THR A 44 2.70 7.99 -16.40
CA THR A 44 3.90 7.61 -17.14
C THR A 44 4.42 6.24 -16.72
N ALA A 45 5.31 5.66 -17.54
CA ALA A 45 6.01 4.42 -17.18
C ALA A 45 6.91 4.62 -15.95
N ALA A 46 7.46 5.82 -15.76
CA ALA A 46 8.26 6.16 -14.58
C ALA A 46 7.41 6.16 -13.31
N ASP A 47 6.19 6.69 -13.35
CA ASP A 47 5.26 6.64 -12.21
C ASP A 47 4.92 5.19 -11.87
N ALA A 48 4.61 4.37 -12.87
CA ALA A 48 4.31 2.95 -12.66
C ALA A 48 5.49 2.20 -12.02
N GLN A 49 6.71 2.49 -12.46
CA GLN A 49 7.93 1.93 -11.86
C GLN A 49 8.13 2.40 -10.42
N ALA A 50 7.90 3.69 -10.14
CA ALA A 50 8.00 4.24 -8.79
C ALA A 50 6.98 3.60 -7.84
N TYR A 51 5.73 3.43 -8.29
CA TYR A 51 4.70 2.74 -7.52
C TYR A 51 5.01 1.26 -7.30
N MET A 52 5.55 0.56 -8.32
CA MET A 52 6.02 -0.82 -8.18
C MET A 52 7.09 -0.95 -7.08
N VAL A 53 8.10 -0.07 -7.09
CA VAL A 53 9.15 -0.07 -6.07
C VAL A 53 8.57 0.23 -4.68
N SER A 54 7.67 1.21 -4.58
CA SER A 54 6.98 1.55 -3.33
C SER A 54 6.20 0.36 -2.76
N TYR A 55 5.44 -0.35 -3.60
CA TYR A 55 4.73 -1.56 -3.17
C TYR A 55 5.67 -2.68 -2.73
N GLN A 56 6.78 -2.92 -3.44
CA GLN A 56 7.77 -3.92 -3.04
C GLN A 56 8.38 -3.61 -1.66
N GLN A 57 8.78 -2.36 -1.43
CA GLN A 57 9.32 -1.92 -0.16
C GLN A 57 8.29 -2.09 0.98
N ALA A 58 7.04 -1.72 0.72
CA ALA A 58 5.95 -1.90 1.67
C ALA A 58 5.72 -3.39 2.00
N ILE A 59 5.68 -4.26 0.99
CA ILE A 59 5.54 -5.72 1.18
C ILE A 59 6.66 -6.27 2.07
N HIS A 60 7.92 -5.87 1.85
CA HIS A 60 9.03 -6.32 2.70
C HIS A 60 8.87 -5.84 4.16
N ALA A 61 8.51 -4.57 4.36
CA ALA A 61 8.30 -4.02 5.69
C ALA A 61 7.14 -4.70 6.43
N ILE A 62 6.00 -4.86 5.76
CA ILE A 62 4.79 -5.52 6.28
C ILE A 62 5.09 -6.98 6.59
N GLY A 63 5.76 -7.71 5.68
CA GLY A 63 6.14 -9.11 5.89
C GLY A 63 7.03 -9.30 7.12
N LYS A 64 8.01 -8.42 7.31
CA LYS A 64 8.87 -8.43 8.50
C LYS A 64 8.07 -8.15 9.78
N ALA A 65 7.16 -7.19 9.75
CA ALA A 65 6.31 -6.86 10.89
C ALA A 65 5.21 -7.91 11.17
N SER A 66 4.79 -8.66 10.15
CA SER A 66 3.84 -9.76 10.28
C SER A 66 4.43 -10.88 11.14
N ASN A 67 5.75 -11.13 11.06
CA ASN A 67 6.46 -12.09 11.90
C ASN A 67 5.79 -13.47 11.99
N GLY A 68 5.34 -13.99 10.84
CA GLY A 68 4.73 -15.33 10.76
C GLY A 68 3.27 -15.41 11.23
N ARG A 69 2.61 -14.29 11.53
CA ARG A 69 1.17 -14.27 11.91
C ARG A 69 0.22 -14.77 10.80
N GLY A 70 0.71 -14.94 9.58
CA GLY A 70 -0.09 -15.43 8.45
C GLY A 70 -1.04 -14.36 7.90
N ILE A 71 -1.93 -14.77 6.99
CA ILE A 71 -2.78 -13.84 6.22
C ILE A 71 -4.01 -13.33 6.98
N TYR A 72 -4.40 -14.00 8.05
CA TYR A 72 -5.59 -13.65 8.84
C TYR A 72 -5.24 -12.77 10.04
N GLU A 73 -4.15 -13.09 10.74
CA GLU A 73 -3.73 -12.36 11.94
C GLU A 73 -2.60 -11.35 11.66
N GLY A 74 -1.93 -11.48 10.53
CA GLY A 74 -0.88 -10.56 10.09
C GLY A 74 -1.45 -9.38 9.29
N PRO A 75 -0.72 -8.27 9.21
CA PRO A 75 -1.06 -7.14 8.35
C PRO A 75 -0.94 -7.51 6.87
N GLY A 76 -1.80 -6.90 6.05
CA GLY A 76 -1.81 -7.01 4.58
C GLY A 76 -1.49 -5.70 3.87
N ILE A 77 -1.53 -5.74 2.54
CA ILE A 77 -1.38 -4.56 1.67
C ILE A 77 -2.46 -4.58 0.59
N SER A 78 -2.98 -3.39 0.27
CA SER A 78 -3.87 -3.16 -0.86
C SER A 78 -3.10 -2.49 -2.00
N ILE A 79 -3.29 -2.97 -3.23
CA ILE A 79 -2.67 -2.40 -4.43
C ILE A 79 -3.72 -1.94 -5.44
N LYS A 80 -3.39 -0.92 -6.24
CA LYS A 80 -4.25 -0.43 -7.33
C LYS A 80 -3.58 -0.77 -8.66
N LEU A 81 -4.25 -1.56 -9.51
CA LEU A 81 -3.70 -1.96 -10.82
C LEU A 81 -3.43 -0.75 -11.73
N SER A 82 -4.23 0.31 -11.60
CA SER A 82 -4.00 1.59 -12.29
C SER A 82 -2.71 2.30 -11.89
N ALA A 83 -2.15 2.00 -10.71
CA ALA A 83 -0.84 2.50 -10.30
C ALA A 83 0.31 1.71 -10.95
N LEU A 84 0.05 0.51 -11.48
CA LEU A 84 1.09 -0.36 -12.05
C LEU A 84 1.14 -0.29 -13.58
N HIS A 85 0.24 0.46 -14.22
CA HIS A 85 0.25 0.60 -15.66
C HIS A 85 -0.37 1.93 -16.11
N PRO A 86 0.35 2.78 -16.89
CA PRO A 86 -0.08 4.14 -17.19
C PRO A 86 -1.32 4.23 -18.09
N ARG A 87 -1.64 3.13 -18.79
CA ARG A 87 -2.86 3.02 -19.62
C ARG A 87 -3.74 1.85 -19.18
N TYR A 88 -3.91 1.65 -17.87
CA TYR A 88 -4.78 0.60 -17.34
C TYR A 88 -6.24 0.83 -17.76
N SER A 89 -6.63 0.25 -18.90
CA SER A 89 -7.95 0.42 -19.50
C SER A 89 -8.28 -0.77 -20.40
N ARG A 90 -9.58 -1.03 -20.60
CA ARG A 90 -10.06 -2.13 -21.46
C ARG A 90 -9.56 -2.02 -22.91
N ALA A 91 -9.40 -0.79 -23.42
CA ALA A 91 -8.91 -0.55 -24.78
C ALA A 91 -7.46 -1.03 -25.00
N GLN A 92 -6.71 -1.28 -23.92
CA GLN A 92 -5.33 -1.75 -23.95
C GLN A 92 -5.20 -3.25 -23.67
N TYR A 93 -6.31 -3.97 -23.47
CA TYR A 93 -6.33 -5.40 -23.15
C TYR A 93 -5.77 -6.30 -24.28
N GLY A 94 -5.55 -5.75 -25.49
CA GLY A 94 -5.07 -6.48 -26.67
C GLY A 94 -4.10 -5.71 -27.57
N SER A 95 -3.55 -4.58 -27.11
CA SER A 95 -2.52 -3.83 -27.84
C SER A 95 -1.13 -4.23 -27.35
N GLY A 96 -0.87 -5.54 -27.26
CA GLY A 96 0.50 -6.02 -27.08
C GLY A 96 1.23 -5.82 -28.40
N ASP A 97 2.42 -5.21 -28.33
CA ASP A 97 3.38 -5.12 -29.43
C ASP A 97 3.45 -6.45 -30.19
N GLY A 98 3.32 -6.37 -31.51
CA GLY A 98 3.94 -7.33 -32.43
C GLY A 98 5.39 -6.97 -32.67
#